data_AF-A0A656G7P4-F1
#
_entry.id   AF-A0A656G7P4-F1
#
_cell.length_a   1.000
_cell.length_b   1.000
_cell.length_c   1.000
_cell.angle_alpha   90.00
_cell.angle_beta   90.00
_cell.angle_gamma   90.00
#
_symmetry.space_group_name_H-M   'P 1'
#
loop_
_entity.id
_entity.type
_entity.pdbx_description
1 polymer ?
#
loop_
_entity_poly.entity_id
_entity_poly.type
_entity_poly.pdbx_seq_one_letter_code
_entity_poly.pdbx_strand_id
1 'polypeptide(L)'
;QPLSGSEQAGILRGGQGSWDTRTVLSSIRRDAHGRLVLGSLGNAGNYPLWFIRQWADRIQQHYFPQLGRVEWQSTWTGRIGFTPDHLLRLFEPAPGLLAATGFNGRGVPTGTLVGKCFADYLLSNDATALPVSFSSSKKVSANGLRTLAYDAGFTLYHAGQCLRVVL
;
A
#
# COMPACT_ATOMS: atom_id res chain seq x y z
N GLN A 1 3.76 15.81 13.68
CA GLN A 1 2.98 17.04 13.51
C GLN A 1 3.19 17.52 12.07
N PRO A 2 2.37 18.44 11.53
CA PRO A 2 2.70 19.13 10.29
C PRO A 2 4.12 19.72 10.34
N LEU A 3 4.91 19.49 9.31
CA LEU A 3 6.21 20.14 9.13
C LEU A 3 5.99 21.48 8.43
N SER A 4 6.92 22.42 8.62
CA SER A 4 6.79 23.76 8.05
C SER A 4 8.08 24.24 7.38
N GLY A 5 7.99 25.28 6.55
CA GLY A 5 9.14 25.93 5.94
C GLY A 5 10.06 24.98 5.17
N SER A 6 11.36 25.04 5.48
CA SER A 6 12.41 24.28 4.79
C SER A 6 12.29 22.76 5.03
N GLU A 7 11.83 22.33 6.20
CA GLU A 7 11.60 20.92 6.52
C GLU A 7 10.53 20.32 5.60
N GLN A 8 9.40 21.01 5.51
CA GLN A 8 8.30 20.61 4.64
C GLN A 8 8.75 20.60 3.18
N ALA A 9 9.40 21.67 2.72
CA ALA A 9 9.88 21.81 1.34
C ALA A 9 10.94 20.75 0.97
N GLY A 10 11.70 20.26 1.94
CA GLY A 10 12.70 19.21 1.75
C GLY A 10 12.12 17.83 1.43
N ILE A 11 10.87 17.55 1.80
CA ILE A 11 10.20 16.28 1.50
C ILE A 11 9.55 16.37 0.13
N LEU A 12 10.09 15.60 -0.82
CA LEU A 12 9.50 15.39 -2.15
C LEU A 12 8.99 16.71 -2.75
N ARG A 13 9.91 17.60 -3.14
CA ARG A 13 9.64 19.02 -3.47
C ARG A 13 8.39 19.26 -4.33
N GLY A 14 8.13 18.40 -5.31
CA GLY A 14 6.96 18.47 -6.19
C GLY A 14 5.65 17.91 -5.60
N GLY A 15 5.63 17.49 -4.34
CA GLY A 15 4.49 16.87 -3.68
C GLY A 15 4.20 15.44 -4.12
N GLN A 16 5.11 14.80 -4.87
CA GLN A 16 4.94 13.43 -5.33
C GLN A 16 4.84 12.44 -4.17
N GLY A 17 4.18 11.30 -4.43
CA GLY A 17 4.37 10.09 -3.62
C GLY A 17 5.58 9.30 -4.13
N SER A 18 6.26 8.61 -3.25
CA SER A 18 7.38 7.72 -3.57
C SER A 18 7.17 6.36 -2.88
N TRP A 19 7.73 5.32 -3.48
CA TRP A 19 7.89 4.01 -2.87
C TRP A 19 9.25 3.44 -3.24
N ASP A 20 9.80 2.60 -2.39
CA ASP A 20 11.05 1.89 -2.68
C ASP A 20 10.80 0.56 -3.43
N THR A 21 11.90 -0.15 -3.74
CA THR A 21 11.89 -1.44 -4.42
C THR A 21 12.11 -2.61 -3.46
N ARG A 22 11.90 -2.42 -2.15
CA ARG A 22 12.10 -3.48 -1.15
C ARG A 22 10.95 -4.50 -1.23
N THR A 23 11.21 -5.72 -0.76
CA THR A 23 10.20 -6.79 -0.67
C THR A 23 9.00 -6.37 0.17
N VAL A 24 9.26 -5.69 1.29
CA VAL A 24 8.24 -4.99 2.06
C VAL A 24 8.47 -3.50 1.86
N LEU A 25 7.71 -2.93 0.92
CA LEU A 25 7.98 -1.59 0.44
C LEU A 25 7.69 -0.52 1.49
N SER A 26 8.53 0.51 1.49
CA SER A 26 8.25 1.76 2.19
C SER A 26 7.60 2.76 1.24
N SER A 27 6.35 3.12 1.49
CA SER A 27 5.66 4.25 0.86
C SER A 27 5.92 5.54 1.63
N ILE A 28 6.24 6.62 0.93
CA ILE A 28 6.63 7.90 1.49
C ILE A 28 5.87 8.98 0.75
N ARG A 29 5.17 9.86 1.48
CA ARG A 29 4.53 11.03 0.87
C ARG A 29 4.39 12.16 1.88
N ARG A 30 4.18 13.36 1.34
CA ARG A 30 3.71 14.52 2.10
C ARG A 30 2.23 14.73 1.79
N ASP A 31 1.41 14.97 2.81
CA ASP A 31 0.01 15.30 2.58
C ASP A 31 -0.22 16.80 2.34
N ALA A 32 -1.46 17.18 2.07
CA ALA A 32 -1.85 18.57 1.81
C ALA A 32 -1.63 19.52 3.00
N HIS A 33 -1.52 18.98 4.21
CA HIS A 33 -1.26 19.74 5.43
C HIS A 33 0.22 19.76 5.82
N GLY A 34 1.12 19.24 4.98
CA GLY A 34 2.56 19.23 5.27
C GLY A 34 3.00 18.13 6.25
N ARG A 35 2.18 17.11 6.48
CA ARG A 35 2.55 15.97 7.33
C ARG A 35 3.34 14.95 6.52
N LEU A 36 4.43 14.44 7.09
CA LEU A 36 5.12 13.27 6.57
C LEU A 36 4.26 12.02 6.84
N VAL A 37 3.97 11.25 5.80
CA VAL A 37 3.24 10.00 5.90
C VAL A 37 4.13 8.86 5.40
N LEU A 38 4.35 7.89 6.28
CA LEU A 38 5.10 6.67 6.02
C LEU A 38 4.18 5.45 6.05
N GLY A 39 4.51 4.46 5.22
CA GLY A 39 3.98 3.09 5.19
C GLY A 39 5.03 2.23 4.48
N SER A 40 4.87 0.93 4.26
CA SER A 40 3.92 0.02 4.89
C SER A 40 4.62 -0.81 5.96
N LEU A 41 3.95 -1.03 7.08
CA LEU A 41 4.36 -1.96 8.14
C LEU A 41 3.61 -3.31 8.06
N GLY A 42 2.77 -3.50 7.04
CA GLY A 42 1.79 -4.59 7.04
C GLY A 42 0.71 -4.36 8.10
N ASN A 43 0.26 -5.44 8.75
CA ASN A 43 -0.78 -5.36 9.77
C ASN A 43 -0.25 -4.75 11.08
N ALA A 44 -0.23 -3.42 11.16
CA ALA A 44 0.30 -2.70 12.31
C ALA A 44 -0.47 -2.99 13.63
N GLY A 45 -1.67 -3.56 13.57
CA GLY A 45 -2.42 -3.99 14.76
C GLY A 45 -1.75 -5.13 15.54
N ASN A 46 -0.82 -5.86 14.92
CA ASN A 46 -0.07 -6.94 15.56
C ASN A 46 1.19 -6.44 16.31
N TYR A 47 1.51 -5.14 16.23
CA TYR A 47 2.73 -4.59 16.82
C TYR A 47 2.42 -3.61 17.95
N PRO A 48 3.25 -3.58 19.01
CA PRO A 48 3.13 -2.55 20.03
C PRO A 48 3.52 -1.18 19.44
N LEU A 49 2.93 -0.10 19.97
CA LEU A 49 3.10 1.24 19.42
C LEU A 49 4.57 1.72 19.38
N TRP A 50 5.39 1.31 20.36
CA TRP A 50 6.81 1.64 20.38
C TRP A 50 7.56 1.06 19.17
N PHE A 51 7.17 -0.12 18.69
CA PHE A 51 7.81 -0.79 17.55
C PHE A 51 7.49 -0.03 16.26
N ILE A 52 6.22 0.34 16.08
CA ILE A 52 5.76 1.16 14.95
C ILE A 52 6.52 2.49 14.92
N ARG A 53 6.66 3.15 16.07
CA ARG A 53 7.42 4.41 16.19
C ARG A 53 8.90 4.22 15.85
N GLN A 54 9.55 3.20 16.39
CA GLN A 54 10.96 2.92 16.12
C GLN A 54 11.21 2.64 14.64
N TRP A 55 10.33 1.89 13.98
CA TRP A 55 10.38 1.70 12.53
C TRP A 55 10.21 3.03 11.80
N ALA A 56 9.21 3.84 12.17
CA ALA A 56 8.95 5.12 11.51
C ALA A 56 10.13 6.09 11.67
N ASP A 57 10.73 6.16 12.85
CA ASP A 57 11.94 6.94 13.13
C ASP A 57 13.11 6.46 12.25
N ARG A 58 13.31 5.14 12.13
CA ARG A 58 14.36 4.57 11.27
C ARG A 58 14.18 4.97 9.81
N ILE A 59 12.97 4.79 9.27
CA ILE A 59 12.66 5.08 7.87
C ILE A 59 12.77 6.59 7.62
N GLN A 60 12.24 7.42 8.52
CA GLN A 60 12.38 8.87 8.41
C GLN A 60 13.85 9.31 8.45
N GLN A 61 14.67 8.76 9.36
CA GLN A 61 16.09 9.07 9.43
C GLN A 61 16.86 8.63 8.18
N HIS A 62 16.46 7.51 7.56
CA HIS A 62 17.08 7.03 6.33
C HIS A 62 16.80 7.95 5.14
N TYR A 63 15.54 8.36 4.96
CA TYR A 63 15.13 9.17 3.80
C TYR A 63 15.28 10.67 3.98
N PHE A 64 15.12 11.15 5.22
CA PHE A 64 15.12 12.56 5.55
C PHE A 64 15.90 12.84 6.85
N PRO A 65 17.20 12.50 6.91
CA PRO A 65 18.03 12.71 8.09
C PRO A 65 18.05 14.17 8.56
N GLN A 66 17.87 15.12 7.63
CA GLN A 66 17.84 16.55 7.92
C GLN A 66 16.66 17.01 8.79
N LEU A 67 15.59 16.21 8.93
CA LEU A 67 14.42 16.57 9.74
C LEU A 67 14.65 16.38 11.25
N GLY A 68 15.77 15.76 11.65
CA GLY A 68 16.00 15.45 13.06
C GLY A 68 14.91 14.54 13.63
N ARG A 69 14.39 14.88 14.82
CA ARG A 69 13.34 14.10 15.50
C ARG A 69 11.96 14.60 15.07
N VAL A 70 11.14 13.70 14.55
CA VAL A 70 9.74 13.99 14.16
C VAL A 70 8.77 13.46 15.22
N GLU A 71 7.68 14.18 15.46
CA GLU A 71 6.58 13.70 16.31
C GLU A 71 5.49 12.99 15.50
N TRP A 72 5.30 11.69 15.71
CA TRP A 72 4.23 10.92 15.07
C TRP A 72 2.87 11.14 15.76
N GLN A 73 1.87 11.62 15.01
CA GLN A 73 0.53 11.94 15.54
C GLN A 73 -0.45 10.76 15.51
N SER A 74 -0.35 9.90 14.50
CA SER A 74 -1.35 8.87 14.23
C SER A 74 -0.71 7.66 13.58
N THR A 75 -1.26 6.49 13.88
CA THR A 75 -1.00 5.25 13.16
C THR A 75 -2.34 4.59 12.86
N TRP A 76 -2.42 3.89 11.74
CA TRP A 76 -3.58 3.09 11.38
C TRP A 76 -3.13 1.87 10.59
N THR A 77 -4.00 0.86 10.54
CA THR A 77 -3.81 -0.34 9.74
C THR A 77 -5.06 -0.58 8.91
N GLY A 78 -4.92 -1.39 7.87
CA GLY A 78 -6.01 -1.77 6.98
C GLY A 78 -5.84 -3.21 6.50
N ARG A 79 -6.73 -3.62 5.59
CA ARG A 79 -6.70 -4.94 4.97
C ARG A 79 -6.43 -4.79 3.48
N ILE A 80 -5.48 -5.57 2.98
CA ILE A 80 -5.16 -5.63 1.55
C ILE A 80 -5.61 -6.99 1.02
N GLY A 81 -6.40 -6.98 -0.05
CA GLY A 81 -6.72 -8.19 -0.81
C GLY A 81 -5.56 -8.56 -1.73
N PHE A 82 -4.80 -9.58 -1.33
CA PHE A 82 -3.75 -10.16 -2.16
C PHE A 82 -4.28 -11.32 -3.01
N THR A 83 -3.83 -11.40 -4.26
CA THR A 83 -3.94 -12.61 -5.07
C THR A 83 -2.60 -13.35 -5.05
N PRO A 84 -2.58 -14.69 -5.15
CA PRO A 84 -1.33 -15.46 -5.11
C PRO A 84 -0.32 -15.11 -6.21
N ASP A 85 -0.81 -14.58 -7.33
CA ASP A 85 -0.06 -14.16 -8.51
C ASP A 85 0.18 -12.64 -8.57
N HIS A 86 -0.34 -11.88 -7.59
CA HIS A 86 -0.28 -10.43 -7.53
C HIS A 86 -0.90 -9.68 -8.72
N LEU A 87 -1.80 -10.32 -9.47
CA LEU A 87 -2.51 -9.74 -10.62
C LEU A 87 -3.89 -9.16 -10.28
N LEU A 88 -4.27 -8.10 -11.00
CA LEU A 88 -5.63 -7.57 -11.03
C LEU A 88 -6.57 -8.61 -11.67
N ARG A 89 -7.78 -8.76 -11.11
CA ARG A 89 -8.81 -9.67 -11.62
C ARG A 89 -10.13 -8.95 -11.75
N LEU A 90 -10.70 -9.00 -12.95
CA LEU A 90 -12.04 -8.50 -13.27
C LEU A 90 -12.98 -9.70 -13.42
N PHE A 91 -14.24 -9.54 -13.05
CA PHE A 91 -15.25 -10.60 -13.15
C PHE A 91 -16.58 -10.02 -13.61
N GLU A 92 -17.35 -10.85 -14.29
CA GLU A 92 -18.75 -10.63 -14.58
C GLU A 92 -19.56 -11.85 -14.11
N PRO A 93 -19.87 -11.97 -12.80
CA PRO A 93 -20.62 -13.10 -12.25
C PRO A 93 -22.04 -13.25 -12.83
N ALA A 94 -22.62 -12.19 -13.36
CA ALA A 94 -23.89 -12.18 -14.09
C ALA A 94 -23.85 -11.03 -15.12
N PRO A 95 -24.65 -11.09 -16.22
CA PRO A 95 -24.67 -10.03 -17.22
C PRO A 95 -24.84 -8.64 -16.61
N GLY A 96 -23.90 -7.74 -16.87
CA GLY A 96 -23.89 -6.37 -16.34
C GLY A 96 -23.47 -6.22 -14.86
N LEU A 97 -23.21 -7.31 -14.15
CA LEU A 97 -22.71 -7.29 -12.78
C LEU A 97 -21.19 -7.40 -12.79
N LEU A 98 -20.49 -6.28 -12.61
CA LEU A 98 -19.03 -6.24 -12.66
C LEU A 98 -18.41 -6.25 -11.27
N ALA A 99 -17.30 -6.98 -11.13
CA ALA A 99 -16.50 -6.99 -9.91
C ALA A 99 -15.01 -6.92 -10.23
N ALA A 100 -14.25 -6.26 -9.34
CA ALA A 100 -12.79 -6.18 -9.42
C ALA A 100 -12.16 -6.51 -8.07
N THR A 101 -11.08 -7.29 -8.09
CA THR A 101 -10.25 -7.59 -6.91
C THR A 101 -8.80 -7.81 -7.34
N GLY A 102 -7.90 -8.09 -6.39
CA GLY A 102 -6.48 -8.26 -6.69
C GLY A 102 -5.79 -6.93 -7.01
N PHE A 103 -6.23 -5.84 -6.38
CA PHE A 103 -5.49 -4.58 -6.45
C PHE A 103 -4.14 -4.67 -5.73
N ASN A 104 -3.93 -5.65 -4.84
CA ASN A 104 -2.63 -5.98 -4.25
C ASN A 104 -1.92 -4.74 -3.66
N GLY A 105 -2.67 -3.85 -2.98
CA GLY A 105 -2.16 -2.62 -2.37
C GLY A 105 -2.10 -1.39 -3.28
N ARG A 106 -2.48 -1.53 -4.55
CA ARG A 106 -2.42 -0.47 -5.58
C ARG A 106 -3.81 0.02 -6.02
N GLY A 107 -4.80 -0.12 -5.14
CA GLY A 107 -6.21 0.06 -5.49
C GLY A 107 -6.66 1.49 -5.71
N VAL A 108 -5.99 2.48 -5.13
CA VAL A 108 -6.41 3.90 -5.27
C VAL A 108 -6.32 4.39 -6.72
N PRO A 109 -5.14 4.36 -7.37
CA PRO A 109 -5.05 4.77 -8.77
C PRO A 109 -5.72 3.76 -9.71
N THR A 110 -5.42 2.46 -9.54
CA THR A 110 -5.93 1.42 -10.46
C THR A 110 -7.45 1.26 -10.36
N GLY A 111 -8.04 1.42 -9.18
CA GLY A 111 -9.49 1.34 -8.99
C GLY A 111 -10.23 2.46 -9.71
N THR A 112 -9.67 3.67 -9.72
CA THR A 112 -10.22 4.80 -10.50
C THR A 112 -10.26 4.49 -12.00
N LEU A 113 -9.15 3.96 -12.54
CA LEU A 113 -9.08 3.53 -13.94
C LEU A 113 -10.07 2.41 -14.24
N VAL A 114 -10.09 1.36 -13.42
CA VAL A 114 -11.01 0.22 -13.59
C VAL A 114 -12.47 0.68 -13.56
N GLY A 115 -12.83 1.60 -12.65
CA GLY A 115 -14.18 2.16 -12.59
C GLY A 115 -14.59 2.88 -13.88
N LYS A 116 -13.68 3.66 -14.46
CA LYS A 116 -13.91 4.30 -15.77
C LYS A 116 -14.09 3.25 -16.88
N CYS A 117 -13.17 2.29 -16.98
CA CYS A 117 -13.26 1.21 -17.96
C CYS A 117 -14.54 0.37 -17.82
N PHE A 118 -15.02 0.14 -16.60
CA PHE A 118 -16.30 -0.51 -16.34
C PHE A 118 -17.48 0.31 -16.85
N ALA A 119 -17.48 1.63 -16.64
CA ALA A 119 -18.51 2.49 -17.19
C ALA A 119 -18.51 2.45 -18.74
N ASP A 120 -17.34 2.55 -19.36
CA ASP A 120 -17.20 2.49 -20.82
C ASP A 120 -17.67 1.13 -21.37
N TYR A 121 -17.30 0.02 -20.70
CA TYR A 121 -17.77 -1.33 -21.04
C TYR A 121 -19.29 -1.47 -20.93
N LEU A 122 -19.91 -0.99 -19.85
CA LEU A 122 -21.37 -1.09 -19.66
C LEU A 122 -22.17 -0.29 -20.71
N LEU A 123 -21.63 0.83 -21.19
CA LEU A 123 -22.28 1.66 -22.20
C LEU A 123 -22.12 1.11 -23.62
N SER A 124 -20.98 0.51 -23.93
CA SER A 124 -20.62 0.07 -25.29
C SER A 124 -20.81 -1.42 -25.53
N ASN A 125 -20.82 -2.22 -24.45
CA ASN A 125 -20.66 -3.68 -24.48
C ASN A 125 -19.38 -4.14 -25.21
N ASP A 126 -18.34 -3.29 -25.26
CA ASP A 126 -17.06 -3.57 -25.90
C ASP A 126 -16.00 -3.97 -24.86
N ALA A 127 -15.61 -5.24 -24.89
CA ALA A 127 -14.61 -5.80 -23.98
C ALA A 127 -13.22 -5.15 -24.13
N THR A 128 -12.91 -4.49 -25.24
CA THR A 128 -11.64 -3.78 -25.43
C THR A 128 -11.50 -2.53 -24.55
N ALA A 129 -12.62 -2.03 -23.99
CA ALA A 129 -12.60 -0.96 -23.01
C ALA A 129 -12.00 -1.37 -21.65
N LEU A 130 -11.92 -2.68 -21.37
CA LEU A 130 -11.39 -3.21 -20.12
C LEU A 130 -9.86 -3.26 -20.13
N PRO A 131 -9.19 -2.94 -18.99
CA PRO A 131 -7.73 -2.91 -18.94
C PRO A 131 -7.10 -4.31 -18.95
N VAL A 132 -7.89 -5.33 -18.59
CA VAL A 132 -7.55 -6.76 -18.66
C VAL A 132 -8.82 -7.56 -18.94
N SER A 133 -8.68 -8.77 -19.48
CA SER A 133 -9.83 -9.66 -19.69
C SER A 133 -10.45 -10.14 -18.37
N PHE A 134 -11.72 -10.53 -18.43
CA PHE A 134 -12.37 -11.19 -17.30
C PHE A 134 -11.63 -12.47 -16.89
N SER A 135 -11.51 -12.66 -15.59
CA SER A 135 -10.85 -13.79 -14.96
C SER A 135 -11.85 -14.91 -14.67
N SER A 136 -11.37 -16.15 -14.69
CA SER A 136 -12.15 -17.27 -14.14
C SER A 136 -12.17 -17.21 -12.61
N SER A 137 -13.35 -17.43 -12.02
CA SER A 137 -13.47 -17.55 -10.56
C SER A 137 -12.76 -18.81 -10.07
N LYS A 138 -11.60 -18.63 -9.42
CA LYS A 138 -10.89 -19.70 -8.72
C LYS A 138 -10.79 -19.36 -7.26
N LYS A 139 -11.27 -20.26 -6.40
CA LYS A 139 -11.08 -20.14 -4.96
C LYS A 139 -9.59 -20.15 -4.64
N VAL A 140 -9.16 -19.25 -3.77
CA VAL A 140 -7.80 -19.29 -3.23
C VAL A 140 -7.76 -20.37 -2.16
N SER A 141 -6.87 -21.34 -2.32
CA SER A 141 -6.70 -22.45 -1.38
C SER A 141 -5.81 -22.04 -0.20
N ALA A 142 -6.09 -22.64 0.98
CA ALA A 142 -5.32 -22.46 2.21
C ALA A 142 -5.16 -20.98 2.65
N ASN A 143 -6.21 -20.17 2.50
CA ASN A 143 -6.18 -18.72 2.80
C ASN A 143 -5.68 -18.39 4.21
N GLY A 144 -6.08 -19.17 5.23
CA GLY A 144 -5.61 -18.97 6.60
C GLY A 144 -4.09 -19.15 6.72
N LEU A 145 -3.56 -20.25 6.17
CA LEU A 145 -2.12 -20.52 6.18
C LEU A 145 -1.34 -19.46 5.39
N ARG A 146 -1.86 -19.02 4.24
CA ARG A 146 -1.25 -17.92 3.46
C ARG A 146 -1.21 -16.62 4.25
N THR A 147 -2.30 -16.28 4.94
CA THR A 147 -2.37 -15.09 5.80
C THR A 147 -1.29 -15.15 6.88
N LEU A 148 -1.19 -16.28 7.58
CA LEU A 148 -0.16 -16.48 8.61
C LEU A 148 1.26 -16.37 8.03
N ALA A 149 1.51 -16.96 6.86
CA ALA A 149 2.80 -16.89 6.19
C ALA A 149 3.18 -15.43 5.81
N TYR A 150 2.24 -14.65 5.27
CA TYR A 150 2.46 -13.24 4.97
C TYR A 150 2.72 -12.42 6.23
N ASP A 151 1.89 -12.58 7.27
CA ASP A 151 2.05 -11.84 8.53
C ASP A 151 3.37 -12.16 9.23
N ALA A 152 3.79 -13.44 9.22
CA ALA A 152 5.08 -13.85 9.73
C ALA A 152 6.24 -13.26 8.92
N GLY A 153 6.14 -13.27 7.59
CA GLY A 153 7.13 -12.67 6.69
C GLY A 153 7.30 -11.17 6.90
N PHE A 154 6.19 -10.43 6.99
CA PHE A 154 6.21 -8.99 7.30
C PHE A 154 6.82 -8.73 8.67
N THR A 155 6.43 -9.49 9.68
CA THR A 155 6.95 -9.36 11.05
C THR A 155 8.45 -9.58 11.11
N LEU A 156 8.95 -10.65 10.50
CA LEU A 156 10.38 -10.97 10.48
C LEU A 156 11.19 -9.90 9.75
N TYR A 157 10.67 -9.39 8.63
CA TYR A 157 11.32 -8.33 7.86
C TYR A 157 11.47 -7.05 8.69
N HIS A 158 10.37 -6.59 9.32
CA HIS A 158 10.39 -5.38 10.13
C HIS A 158 11.19 -5.54 11.43
N ALA A 159 11.19 -6.73 12.03
CA ALA A 159 12.08 -7.03 13.15
C ALA A 159 13.55 -6.87 12.72
N GLY A 160 13.91 -7.37 11.52
CA GLY A 160 15.21 -7.12 10.91
C GLY A 160 15.52 -5.64 10.70
N GLN A 161 14.53 -4.82 10.33
CA GLN A 161 14.70 -3.36 10.23
C GLN A 161 14.97 -2.71 11.60
N CYS A 162 14.17 -3.03 12.62
CA CYS A 162 14.36 -2.50 13.98
C CYS A 162 15.70 -2.93 14.59
N LEU A 163 16.12 -4.18 14.35
CA LEU A 163 17.40 -4.75 14.79
C LEU A 163 18.59 -4.31 13.94
N ARG A 164 18.38 -3.45 12.93
CA ARG A 164 19.40 -2.94 12.01
C ARG A 164 20.08 -4.00 11.13
N VAL A 165 19.45 -5.16 10.96
CA VAL A 165 19.91 -6.23 10.07
C VAL A 165 19.56 -5.93 8.61
N VAL A 166 18.43 -5.25 8.39
CA VAL A 166 17.94 -4.85 7.06
C VAL A 166 17.58 -3.36 7.11
N LEU A 167 17.74 -2.61 6.02
CA LEU A 167 17.27 -1.22 5.95
C LEU A 167 15.79 -1.16 5.65
#